data_AF-M6VGD7-F1
#
_entry.id   AF-M6VGD7-F1
#
_cell.length_a   1.000
_cell.length_b   1.000
_cell.length_c   1.000
_cell.angle_alpha   90.00
_cell.angle_beta   90.00
_cell.angle_gamma   90.00
#
_symmetry.space_group_name_H-M   'P 1'
#
loop_
_entity.id
_entity.type
_entity.pdbx_description
1 polymer ?
#
loop_
_entity_poly.entity_id
_entity_poly.type
_entity_poly.pdbx_seq_one_letter_code
_entity_poly.pdbx_strand_id
1 'polypeptide(L)'
;MKSVIKRNRFYNVFQNTKVSNSFLLFLKDQNLTFCLIFLRQLVLLFLLFGFLFVCKTPESKGVSSSIETPRYLRLNYDVVYDTSEGVILHETGKLFARGLFYDFTIRSSENQFGRIKASSYTEDNQIDFKHILTAEELNLLQNKQYQYFPMPNDSRASVLTGTHNESCYIRWEWQKESFIFVFETDFKNNSGKNTALLGKEFHENIRKGLRIF
;
A
#
# COMPACT_ATOMS: atom_id res chain seq x y z
N MET A 1 -26.29 101.89 41.32
CA MET A 1 -24.97 101.37 41.77
C MET A 1 -25.21 100.14 42.65
N LYS A 2 -24.26 99.19 42.72
CA LYS A 2 -24.31 97.87 43.41
C LYS A 2 -24.96 96.69 42.64
N SER A 3 -24.48 95.50 43.03
CA SER A 3 -24.71 94.11 42.55
C SER A 3 -24.07 93.17 43.63
N VAL A 4 -23.94 91.83 43.59
CA VAL A 4 -24.07 90.74 42.58
C VAL A 4 -24.64 89.49 43.32
N ILE A 5 -24.62 88.29 42.69
CA ILE A 5 -24.94 86.93 43.24
C ILE A 5 -26.46 86.65 43.36
N LYS A 6 -27.09 85.61 42.78
CA LYS A 6 -26.73 84.32 42.12
C LYS A 6 -26.61 83.08 43.04
N ARG A 7 -27.74 82.38 43.26
CA ARG A 7 -27.91 81.00 43.77
C ARG A 7 -29.17 80.41 43.09
N ASN A 8 -29.32 79.13 42.73
CA ASN A 8 -28.52 77.91 42.97
C ASN A 8 -28.31 77.10 41.67
N ARG A 9 -27.23 76.29 41.60
CA ARG A 9 -27.10 75.10 40.73
C ARG A 9 -26.56 73.97 41.62
N PHE A 10 -27.41 73.07 42.09
CA PHE A 10 -27.02 72.05 43.09
C PHE A 10 -27.53 70.62 42.84
N TYR A 11 -28.15 70.35 41.67
CA TYR A 11 -28.78 69.04 41.38
C TYR A 11 -28.10 68.18 40.30
N ASN A 12 -27.07 68.69 39.58
CA ASN A 12 -26.49 68.01 38.41
C ASN A 12 -25.14 67.28 38.66
N VAL A 13 -24.80 66.92 39.90
CA VAL A 13 -23.53 66.23 40.21
C VAL A 13 -23.73 64.77 40.65
N PHE A 14 -24.87 64.43 41.26
CA PHE A 14 -25.03 63.17 42.00
C PHE A 14 -25.45 61.92 41.19
N GLN A 15 -25.79 62.05 39.90
CA GLN A 15 -26.18 60.89 39.08
C GLN A 15 -25.03 60.29 38.25
N ASN A 16 -23.97 61.04 37.96
CA ASN A 16 -23.00 60.62 36.93
C ASN A 16 -21.96 59.59 37.42
N THR A 17 -21.73 59.47 38.72
CA THR A 17 -20.75 58.53 39.30
C THR A 17 -21.26 57.09 39.40
N LYS A 18 -22.58 56.88 39.57
CA LYS A 18 -23.13 55.53 39.81
C LYS A 18 -23.19 54.66 38.55
N VAL A 19 -23.38 55.28 37.37
CA VAL A 19 -23.48 54.59 36.07
C VAL A 19 -22.11 54.10 35.57
N SER A 20 -21.05 54.89 35.79
CA SER A 20 -19.69 54.55 35.36
C SER A 20 -19.20 53.23 35.98
N ASN A 21 -19.39 53.05 37.29
CA ASN A 21 -18.95 51.83 37.99
C ASN A 21 -19.71 50.57 37.53
N SER A 22 -21.01 50.67 37.24
CA SER A 22 -21.75 49.52 36.67
C SER A 22 -21.29 49.16 35.25
N PHE A 23 -20.95 50.16 34.43
CA PHE A 23 -20.48 49.92 33.06
C PHE A 23 -19.06 49.33 33.04
N LEU A 24 -18.17 49.79 33.91
CA LEU A 24 -16.84 49.21 34.09
C LEU A 24 -16.87 47.77 34.63
N LEU A 25 -17.78 47.46 35.56
CA LEU A 25 -18.00 46.09 36.01
C LEU A 25 -18.57 45.20 34.90
N PHE A 26 -19.56 45.67 34.16
CA PHE A 26 -20.14 44.95 33.01
C PHE A 26 -19.09 44.65 31.93
N LEU A 27 -18.27 45.64 31.56
CA LEU A 27 -17.16 45.44 30.62
C LEU A 27 -16.12 44.44 31.15
N LYS A 28 -15.86 44.42 32.47
CA LYS A 28 -14.95 43.45 33.09
C LYS A 28 -15.50 42.02 33.03
N ASP A 29 -16.79 41.83 33.31
CA ASP A 29 -17.47 40.52 33.22
C ASP A 29 -17.57 40.01 31.77
N GLN A 30 -17.88 40.90 30.82
CA GLN A 30 -17.90 40.54 29.40
C GLN A 30 -16.52 40.09 28.91
N ASN A 31 -15.44 40.82 29.26
CA ASN A 31 -14.07 40.41 28.94
C ASN A 31 -13.67 39.10 29.64
N LEU A 32 -14.03 38.90 30.92
CA LEU A 32 -13.76 37.66 31.64
C LEU A 32 -14.47 36.46 30.99
N THR A 33 -15.73 36.65 30.59
CA THR A 33 -16.52 35.64 29.88
C THR A 33 -15.92 35.32 28.51
N PHE A 34 -15.47 36.33 27.75
CA PHE A 34 -14.79 36.15 26.48
C PHE A 34 -13.48 35.36 26.64
N CYS A 35 -12.66 35.72 27.64
CA CYS A 35 -11.43 35.00 27.97
C CYS A 35 -11.70 33.53 28.37
N LEU A 36 -12.75 33.26 29.14
CA LEU A 36 -13.13 31.90 29.52
C LEU A 36 -13.63 31.07 28.32
N ILE A 37 -14.35 31.69 27.38
CA ILE A 37 -14.76 31.04 26.12
C ILE A 37 -13.54 30.75 25.24
N PHE A 38 -12.63 31.71 25.07
CA PHE A 38 -11.39 31.53 24.30
C PHE A 38 -10.50 30.44 24.92
N LEU A 39 -10.32 30.44 26.24
CA LEU A 39 -9.55 29.42 26.95
C LEU A 39 -10.18 28.03 26.79
N ARG A 40 -11.52 27.92 26.88
CA ARG A 40 -12.25 26.67 26.66
C ARG A 40 -12.10 26.15 25.23
N GLN A 41 -12.17 27.03 24.22
CA GLN A 41 -11.95 26.67 22.82
C GLN A 41 -10.49 26.23 22.58
N LEU A 42 -9.52 26.91 23.17
CA LEU A 42 -8.10 26.60 23.02
C LEU A 42 -7.73 25.27 23.70
N VAL A 43 -8.29 24.97 24.88
CA VAL A 43 -8.17 23.65 25.53
C VAL A 43 -8.81 22.54 24.69
N LEU A 44 -9.99 22.78 24.10
CA LEU A 44 -10.61 21.82 23.16
C LEU A 44 -9.75 21.57 21.92
N LEU A 45 -9.11 22.60 21.37
CA LEU A 45 -8.20 22.48 20.23
C LEU A 45 -6.95 21.65 20.57
N PHE A 46 -6.36 21.85 21.76
CA PHE A 46 -5.24 21.05 22.26
C PHE A 46 -5.62 19.59 22.52
N LEU A 47 -6.83 19.32 23.05
CA LEU A 47 -7.33 17.95 23.21
C LEU A 47 -7.54 17.24 21.87
N LEU A 48 -8.07 17.93 20.86
CA LEU A 48 -8.20 17.42 19.49
C LEU A 48 -6.83 17.11 18.85
N PHE A 49 -5.85 18.01 18.99
CA PHE A 49 -4.49 17.77 18.48
C PHE A 49 -3.77 16.63 19.21
N GLY A 50 -4.02 16.46 20.51
CA GLY A 50 -3.47 15.35 21.30
C GLY A 50 -3.89 13.98 20.77
N PHE A 51 -5.16 13.81 20.37
CA PHE A 51 -5.66 12.56 19.81
C PHE A 51 -5.00 12.17 18.48
N LEU A 52 -4.62 13.15 17.64
CA LEU A 52 -3.99 12.88 16.34
C LEU A 52 -2.57 12.29 16.45
N PHE A 53 -1.88 12.48 17.58
CA PHE A 53 -0.53 11.93 17.79
C PHE A 53 -0.50 10.53 18.43
N VAL A 54 -1.62 10.04 18.97
CA VAL A 54 -1.68 8.76 19.70
C VAL A 54 -1.97 7.56 18.78
N CYS A 55 -2.58 7.77 17.61
CA CYS A 55 -2.79 6.72 16.60
C CYS A 55 -1.53 6.38 15.79
N LYS A 56 -0.42 6.09 16.47
CA LYS A 56 0.66 5.26 15.90
C LYS A 56 0.32 3.81 16.18
N THR A 57 -0.17 3.09 15.17
CA THR A 57 -0.15 1.63 15.16
C THR A 57 1.26 1.14 15.47
N PRO A 58 1.46 0.19 16.40
CA PRO A 58 2.77 -0.42 16.60
C PRO A 58 3.09 -1.23 15.34
N GLU A 59 4.03 -0.72 14.55
CA GLU A 59 4.57 -1.44 13.40
C GLU A 59 5.22 -2.72 13.91
N SER A 60 4.60 -3.86 13.61
CA SER A 60 5.02 -5.16 14.14
C SER A 60 6.36 -5.55 13.53
N LYS A 61 7.45 -5.22 14.24
CA LYS A 61 8.77 -5.80 13.99
C LYS A 61 8.72 -7.28 14.34
N GLY A 62 8.25 -8.08 13.39
CA GLY A 62 8.16 -9.53 13.47
C GLY A 62 9.53 -10.15 13.61
N VAL A 63 10.01 -10.25 14.86
CA VAL A 63 11.11 -11.15 15.21
C VAL A 63 10.68 -12.56 14.83
N SER A 64 11.50 -13.25 14.06
CA SER A 64 11.11 -14.48 13.37
C SER A 64 10.82 -15.63 14.33
N SER A 65 9.56 -15.80 14.71
CA SER A 65 8.99 -17.15 14.84
C SER A 65 9.27 -17.92 13.55
N SER A 66 9.59 -19.20 13.65
CA SER A 66 9.94 -20.06 12.51
C SER A 66 8.98 -19.87 11.34
N ILE A 67 9.52 -19.53 10.16
CA ILE A 67 8.73 -19.38 8.93
C ILE A 67 8.24 -20.77 8.53
N GLU A 68 7.04 -21.12 8.99
CA GLU A 68 6.29 -22.26 8.48
C GLU A 68 5.98 -21.96 7.01
N THR A 69 6.64 -22.69 6.11
CA THR A 69 6.48 -22.53 4.66
C THR A 69 5.00 -22.78 4.31
N PRO A 70 4.25 -21.77 3.83
CA PRO A 70 2.82 -21.92 3.58
C PRO A 70 2.59 -22.85 2.40
N ARG A 71 2.01 -24.03 2.66
CA ARG A 71 1.81 -25.14 1.70
C ARG A 71 1.15 -24.73 0.37
N TYR A 72 0.39 -23.64 0.36
CA TYR A 72 -0.25 -23.09 -0.82
C TYR A 72 -0.06 -21.57 -0.87
N LEU A 73 0.48 -21.05 -1.98
CA LEU A 73 0.39 -19.63 -2.33
C LEU A 73 -0.92 -19.44 -3.11
N ARG A 74 -1.87 -18.73 -2.53
CA ARG A 74 -3.21 -18.57 -3.11
C ARG A 74 -3.20 -17.39 -4.08
N LEU A 75 -3.32 -17.62 -5.38
CA LEU A 75 -3.34 -16.52 -6.36
C LEU A 75 -4.71 -15.84 -6.37
N ASN A 76 -5.78 -16.61 -6.59
CA ASN A 76 -7.17 -16.16 -6.45
C ASN A 76 -8.01 -17.19 -5.65
N TYR A 77 -9.33 -17.25 -5.83
CA TYR A 77 -10.18 -18.23 -5.15
C TYR A 77 -10.00 -19.68 -5.66
N ASP A 78 -9.73 -19.85 -6.94
CA ASP A 78 -9.77 -21.13 -7.66
C ASP A 78 -8.38 -21.63 -8.09
N VAL A 79 -7.35 -20.78 -8.05
CA VAL A 79 -5.98 -21.12 -8.46
C VAL A 79 -5.01 -20.89 -7.32
N VAL A 80 -4.29 -21.95 -6.95
CA VAL A 80 -3.24 -21.92 -5.92
C VAL A 80 -1.97 -22.63 -6.43
N TYR A 81 -0.80 -22.15 -6.00
CA TYR A 81 0.48 -22.79 -6.25
C TYR A 81 0.89 -23.62 -5.03
N ASP A 82 1.06 -24.93 -5.22
CA ASP A 82 1.52 -25.89 -4.22
C ASP A 82 3.02 -25.74 -3.98
N THR A 83 3.41 -25.60 -2.72
CA THR A 83 4.80 -25.37 -2.28
C THR A 83 5.39 -26.56 -1.53
N SER A 84 4.85 -27.77 -1.72
CA SER A 84 5.31 -28.99 -1.04
C SER A 84 6.78 -29.37 -1.27
N GLU A 85 7.42 -28.84 -2.32
CA GLU A 85 8.89 -28.92 -2.53
C GLU A 85 9.69 -27.95 -1.62
N GLY A 86 9.00 -27.15 -0.81
CA GLY A 86 9.54 -26.09 0.02
C GLY A 86 9.73 -24.78 -0.75
N VAL A 87 9.33 -23.66 -0.16
CA VAL A 87 9.68 -22.31 -0.63
C VAL A 87 10.23 -21.46 0.52
N ILE A 88 11.11 -20.52 0.20
CA ILE A 88 11.42 -19.36 1.04
C ILE A 88 10.56 -18.22 0.50
N LEU A 89 9.65 -17.70 1.33
CA LEU A 89 8.85 -16.52 1.00
C LEU A 89 9.62 -15.26 1.42
N HIS A 90 9.89 -14.37 0.46
CA HIS A 90 10.60 -13.10 0.67
C HIS A 90 9.62 -11.94 0.88
N GLU A 91 8.53 -11.92 0.11
CA GLU A 91 7.51 -10.86 0.15
C GLU A 91 6.14 -11.45 -0.20
N THR A 92 5.07 -10.85 0.32
CA THR A 92 3.70 -11.14 -0.11
C THR A 92 2.79 -9.97 0.22
N GLY A 93 1.73 -9.79 -0.57
CA GLY A 93 0.73 -8.76 -0.33
C GLY A 93 -0.51 -8.93 -1.19
N LYS A 94 -1.30 -7.88 -1.24
CA LYS A 94 -2.56 -7.82 -1.98
C LYS A 94 -2.48 -6.70 -3.01
N LEU A 95 -2.91 -6.98 -4.22
CA LEU A 95 -3.29 -5.95 -5.20
C LEU A 95 -4.73 -5.50 -4.91
N PHE A 96 -5.23 -4.51 -5.63
CA PHE A 96 -6.64 -4.15 -5.59
C PHE A 96 -7.54 -5.32 -6.07
N ALA A 97 -8.86 -5.22 -5.93
CA ALA A 97 -9.85 -6.12 -6.54
C ALA A 97 -9.60 -7.66 -6.40
N ARG A 98 -9.02 -8.11 -5.26
CA ARG A 98 -8.74 -9.54 -4.90
C ARG A 98 -7.46 -10.16 -5.46
N GLY A 99 -6.63 -9.42 -6.22
CA GLY A 99 -5.33 -9.95 -6.63
C GLY A 99 -4.41 -10.20 -5.43
N LEU A 100 -3.66 -11.30 -5.43
CA LEU A 100 -2.62 -11.60 -4.44
C LEU A 100 -1.27 -11.66 -5.13
N PHE A 101 -0.21 -11.24 -4.44
CA PHE A 101 1.16 -11.37 -4.94
C PHE A 101 2.07 -12.06 -3.92
N TYR A 102 3.05 -12.76 -4.45
CA TYR A 102 4.07 -13.49 -3.72
C TYR A 102 5.42 -13.29 -4.40
N ASP A 103 6.47 -13.30 -3.61
CA ASP A 103 7.83 -13.30 -4.10
C ASP A 103 8.63 -14.32 -3.28
N PHE A 104 9.15 -15.35 -3.94
CA PHE A 104 9.68 -16.54 -3.29
C PHE A 104 10.82 -17.21 -4.07
N THR A 105 11.48 -18.19 -3.46
CA THR A 105 12.43 -19.10 -4.11
C THR A 105 12.11 -20.54 -3.71
N ILE A 106 12.11 -21.46 -4.67
CA ILE A 106 11.85 -22.90 -4.43
C ILE A 106 13.10 -23.54 -3.81
N ARG A 107 12.93 -24.33 -2.76
CA ARG A 107 14.00 -24.96 -1.95
C ARG A 107 14.46 -26.32 -2.50
N SER A 108 14.21 -26.58 -3.78
CA SER A 108 14.68 -27.79 -4.47
C SER A 108 16.09 -27.56 -5.02
N SER A 109 16.98 -28.56 -4.88
CA SER A 109 18.29 -28.59 -5.54
C SER A 109 18.20 -28.73 -7.07
N GLU A 110 17.04 -29.12 -7.60
CA GLU A 110 16.76 -29.19 -9.03
C GLU A 110 16.27 -27.85 -9.60
N ASN A 111 15.86 -26.91 -8.73
CA ASN A 111 15.41 -25.59 -9.16
C ASN A 111 16.59 -24.66 -9.48
N GLN A 112 16.91 -24.55 -10.77
CA GLN A 112 17.89 -23.58 -11.29
C GLN A 112 17.39 -22.12 -11.32
N PHE A 113 16.08 -21.88 -11.14
CA PHE A 113 15.48 -20.56 -11.25
C PHE A 113 15.64 -19.76 -9.94
N GLY A 114 15.86 -18.46 -10.06
CA GLY A 114 16.25 -17.61 -8.94
C GLY A 114 15.10 -17.18 -8.03
N ARG A 115 14.87 -15.87 -7.96
CA ARG A 115 13.75 -15.26 -7.26
C ARG A 115 12.55 -15.24 -8.22
N ILE A 116 11.40 -15.72 -7.76
CA ILE A 116 10.17 -15.87 -8.54
C ILE A 116 9.10 -14.94 -7.95
N LYS A 117 8.65 -13.97 -8.74
CA LYS A 117 7.41 -13.23 -8.46
C LYS A 117 6.23 -14.00 -9.04
N ALA A 118 5.17 -14.18 -8.26
CA ALA A 118 3.90 -14.73 -8.73
C ALA A 118 2.74 -13.82 -8.34
N SER A 119 1.75 -13.65 -9.22
CA SER A 119 0.53 -12.91 -8.90
C SER A 119 -0.65 -13.32 -9.79
N SER A 120 -1.84 -12.84 -9.43
CA SER A 120 -2.97 -12.74 -10.35
C SER A 120 -3.56 -11.34 -10.33
N TYR A 121 -3.80 -10.77 -11.50
CA TYR A 121 -4.45 -9.48 -11.70
C TYR A 121 -5.64 -9.60 -12.68
N THR A 122 -6.47 -8.58 -12.74
CA THR A 122 -7.53 -8.35 -13.73
C THR A 122 -7.14 -7.13 -14.58
N GLU A 123 -7.93 -6.80 -15.61
CA GLU A 123 -7.71 -5.58 -16.40
C GLU A 123 -7.74 -4.31 -15.52
N ASP A 124 -8.65 -4.25 -14.55
CA ASP A 124 -8.85 -3.09 -13.65
C ASP A 124 -7.64 -2.75 -12.76
N ASN A 125 -6.79 -3.72 -12.44
CA ASN A 125 -5.68 -3.58 -11.48
C ASN A 125 -4.32 -4.03 -12.06
N GLN A 126 -4.22 -4.26 -13.37
CA GLN A 126 -2.95 -4.62 -14.02
C GLN A 126 -1.82 -3.62 -13.71
N ILE A 127 -2.16 -2.33 -13.60
CA ILE A 127 -1.22 -1.24 -13.25
C ILE A 127 -0.66 -1.33 -11.82
N ASP A 128 -1.30 -2.07 -10.91
CA ASP A 128 -0.78 -2.31 -9.56
C ASP A 128 0.31 -3.41 -9.56
N PHE A 129 0.32 -4.30 -10.56
CA PHE A 129 1.25 -5.42 -10.58
C PHE A 129 2.65 -4.99 -11.03
N LYS A 130 3.56 -4.96 -10.05
CA LYS A 130 4.97 -4.65 -10.27
C LYS A 130 5.71 -5.87 -10.83
N HIS A 131 5.64 -6.01 -12.16
CA HIS A 131 6.53 -6.84 -12.99
C HIS A 131 8.01 -6.67 -12.59
N ILE A 132 8.88 -7.62 -12.95
CA ILE A 132 10.33 -7.49 -12.72
C ILE A 132 10.93 -6.46 -13.69
N LEU A 133 10.51 -6.48 -14.95
CA LEU A 133 10.97 -5.56 -16.01
C LEU A 133 9.87 -4.58 -16.42
N THR A 134 10.25 -3.35 -16.77
CA THR A 134 9.34 -2.32 -17.29
C THR A 134 8.90 -2.60 -18.73
N ALA A 135 7.90 -1.86 -19.22
CA ALA A 135 7.46 -1.95 -20.62
C ALA A 135 8.58 -1.61 -21.62
N GLU A 136 9.49 -0.70 -21.27
CA GLU A 136 10.69 -0.40 -22.08
C GLU A 136 11.68 -1.57 -22.07
N GLU A 137 12.04 -2.09 -20.89
CA GLU A 137 13.00 -3.19 -20.73
C GLU A 137 12.51 -4.48 -21.45
N LEU A 138 11.22 -4.79 -21.35
CA LEU A 138 10.57 -5.90 -22.06
C LEU A 138 10.67 -5.78 -23.59
N ASN A 139 10.82 -4.57 -24.13
CA ASN A 139 10.99 -4.33 -25.56
C ASN A 139 12.47 -4.30 -25.99
N LEU A 140 13.40 -4.17 -25.04
CA LEU A 140 14.84 -4.26 -25.24
C LEU A 140 15.40 -5.69 -25.03
N LEU A 141 14.57 -6.66 -24.65
CA LEU A 141 14.94 -8.08 -24.50
C LEU A 141 15.63 -8.64 -25.75
N GLN A 142 16.88 -9.06 -25.59
CA GLN A 142 17.60 -9.78 -26.64
C GLN A 142 17.07 -11.21 -26.76
N ASN A 143 17.10 -11.78 -27.98
CA ASN A 143 16.61 -13.14 -28.26
C ASN A 143 15.16 -13.39 -27.79
N LYS A 144 14.32 -12.35 -27.83
CA LYS A 144 12.92 -12.38 -27.38
C LYS A 144 12.13 -13.46 -28.12
N GLN A 145 11.57 -14.40 -27.37
CA GLN A 145 10.82 -15.56 -27.88
C GLN A 145 9.53 -15.76 -27.09
N TYR A 146 8.50 -16.26 -27.76
CA TYR A 146 7.23 -16.67 -27.15
C TYR A 146 6.96 -18.14 -27.44
N GLN A 147 6.68 -18.92 -26.40
CA GLN A 147 6.19 -20.29 -26.48
C GLN A 147 4.75 -20.34 -25.95
N TYR A 148 3.96 -21.31 -26.40
CA TYR A 148 2.57 -21.48 -25.99
C TYR A 148 2.31 -22.93 -25.59
N PHE A 149 1.77 -23.15 -24.40
CA PHE A 149 1.57 -24.47 -23.82
C PHE A 149 0.09 -24.71 -23.48
N PRO A 150 -0.46 -25.91 -23.73
CA PRO A 150 -1.85 -26.24 -23.39
C PRO A 150 -2.14 -26.12 -21.90
N MET A 151 -3.29 -25.53 -21.57
CA MET A 151 -3.86 -25.44 -20.23
C MET A 151 -5.29 -26.00 -20.25
N PRO A 152 -5.94 -26.21 -19.08
CA PRO A 152 -7.31 -26.73 -19.03
C PRO A 152 -8.31 -25.86 -19.81
N ASN A 153 -9.46 -26.46 -20.18
CA ASN A 153 -10.56 -25.80 -20.89
C ASN A 153 -10.11 -25.17 -22.24
N ASP A 154 -9.28 -25.90 -22.99
CA ASP A 154 -8.68 -25.52 -24.29
C ASP A 154 -7.91 -24.18 -24.31
N SER A 155 -7.63 -23.61 -23.13
CA SER A 155 -6.82 -22.41 -22.95
C SER A 155 -5.33 -22.70 -23.14
N ARG A 156 -4.51 -21.64 -23.17
CA ARG A 156 -3.05 -21.76 -23.28
C ARG A 156 -2.35 -20.79 -22.34
N ALA A 157 -1.25 -21.24 -21.77
CA ALA A 157 -0.27 -20.34 -21.16
C ALA A 157 0.69 -19.82 -22.23
N SER A 158 1.10 -18.56 -22.13
CA SER A 158 2.24 -18.01 -22.86
C SER A 158 3.50 -18.12 -21.99
N VAL A 159 4.66 -18.27 -22.63
CA VAL A 159 5.97 -18.06 -21.99
C VAL A 159 6.81 -17.16 -22.86
N LEU A 160 7.00 -15.93 -22.39
CA LEU A 160 7.98 -14.99 -22.89
C LEU A 160 9.34 -15.32 -22.27
N THR A 161 10.38 -15.44 -23.11
CA THR A 161 11.78 -15.54 -22.68
C THR A 161 12.65 -14.55 -23.42
N GLY A 162 13.70 -14.05 -22.76
CA GLY A 162 14.75 -13.25 -23.41
C GLY A 162 15.95 -13.03 -22.48
N THR A 163 16.92 -12.28 -22.98
CA THR A 163 18.10 -11.88 -22.21
C THR A 163 18.04 -10.38 -21.89
N HIS A 164 18.23 -10.04 -20.60
CA HIS A 164 18.37 -8.68 -20.10
C HIS A 164 19.59 -8.62 -19.18
N ASN A 165 20.55 -7.71 -19.43
CA ASN A 165 21.74 -7.52 -18.59
C ASN A 165 22.44 -8.84 -18.17
N GLU A 166 22.81 -9.65 -19.17
CA GLU A 166 23.39 -11.01 -19.03
C GLU A 166 22.49 -12.08 -18.36
N SER A 167 21.32 -11.70 -17.89
CA SER A 167 20.40 -12.53 -17.13
C SER A 167 19.25 -13.03 -18.03
N CYS A 168 18.74 -14.23 -17.73
CA CYS A 168 17.63 -14.82 -18.45
C CYS A 168 16.32 -14.40 -17.78
N TYR A 169 15.58 -13.53 -18.45
CA TYR A 169 14.23 -13.18 -18.06
C TYR A 169 13.25 -14.22 -18.61
N ILE A 170 12.37 -14.70 -17.75
CA ILE A 170 11.25 -15.58 -18.11
C ILE A 170 9.98 -15.02 -17.47
N ARG A 171 8.93 -14.89 -18.28
CA ARG A 171 7.56 -14.64 -17.84
C ARG A 171 6.64 -15.72 -18.38
N TRP A 172 5.96 -16.42 -17.47
CA TRP A 172 4.82 -17.29 -17.78
C TRP A 172 3.53 -16.50 -17.49
N GLU A 173 2.60 -16.45 -18.44
CA GLU A 173 1.27 -15.84 -18.24
C GLU A 173 0.17 -16.83 -18.65
N TRP A 174 -0.96 -16.85 -17.94
CA TRP A 174 -2.15 -17.63 -18.29
C TRP A 174 -3.43 -16.90 -17.88
N GLN A 175 -4.47 -16.96 -18.70
CA GLN A 175 -5.78 -16.39 -18.39
C GLN A 175 -6.82 -17.47 -18.08
N LYS A 176 -7.49 -17.34 -16.93
CA LYS A 176 -8.76 -18.05 -16.60
C LYS A 176 -9.79 -16.98 -16.26
N GLU A 177 -10.88 -16.95 -17.02
CA GLU A 177 -11.95 -15.93 -16.90
C GLU A 177 -11.37 -14.50 -16.95
N SER A 178 -11.68 -13.65 -15.97
CA SER A 178 -11.18 -12.28 -15.86
C SER A 178 -9.80 -12.15 -15.22
N PHE A 179 -9.18 -13.26 -14.78
CA PHE A 179 -7.88 -13.26 -14.10
C PHE A 179 -6.74 -13.69 -15.03
N ILE A 180 -5.69 -12.88 -15.06
CA ILE A 180 -4.39 -13.18 -15.65
C ILE A 180 -3.45 -13.57 -14.50
N PHE A 181 -2.92 -14.78 -14.56
CA PHE A 181 -1.96 -15.34 -13.62
C PHE A 181 -0.57 -15.20 -14.23
N VAL A 182 0.37 -14.60 -13.50
CA VAL A 182 1.72 -14.33 -13.99
C VAL A 182 2.76 -14.87 -13.00
N PHE A 183 3.77 -15.55 -13.54
CA PHE A 183 4.98 -15.94 -12.83
C PHE A 183 6.19 -15.39 -13.58
N GLU A 184 7.05 -14.64 -12.89
CA GLU A 184 8.25 -14.03 -13.46
C GLU A 184 9.50 -14.45 -12.70
N THR A 185 10.61 -14.64 -13.41
CA THR A 185 11.94 -14.73 -12.82
C THR A 185 12.97 -14.06 -13.71
N ASP A 186 14.00 -13.48 -13.09
CA ASP A 186 15.22 -13.03 -13.75
C ASP A 186 16.41 -13.61 -12.99
N PHE A 187 17.34 -14.24 -13.70
CA PHE A 187 18.45 -14.98 -13.10
C PHE A 187 19.64 -15.13 -14.05
N LYS A 188 20.86 -15.14 -13.51
CA LYS A 188 22.06 -15.40 -14.32
C LYS A 188 22.08 -16.86 -14.80
N ASN A 189 22.05 -17.05 -16.12
CA ASN A 189 22.03 -18.36 -16.74
C ASN A 189 23.42 -19.00 -16.77
N ASN A 190 23.87 -19.46 -15.60
CA ASN A 190 25.15 -20.14 -15.43
C ASN A 190 25.20 -21.53 -16.12
N SER A 191 24.06 -22.03 -16.61
CA SER A 191 23.94 -23.36 -17.23
C SER A 191 24.30 -23.41 -18.71
N GLY A 192 24.35 -22.25 -19.39
CA GLY A 192 24.52 -22.18 -20.85
C GLY A 192 23.33 -22.69 -21.68
N LYS A 193 22.23 -23.13 -21.04
CA LYS A 193 21.00 -23.57 -21.73
C LYS A 193 20.41 -22.43 -22.57
N ASN A 194 19.77 -22.80 -23.69
CA ASN A 194 19.01 -21.86 -24.51
C ASN A 194 17.79 -21.31 -23.73
N THR A 195 17.46 -20.02 -23.92
CA THR A 195 16.30 -19.35 -23.30
C THR A 195 14.98 -20.09 -23.53
N ALA A 196 14.75 -20.64 -24.72
CA ALA A 196 13.56 -21.44 -25.01
C ALA A 196 13.46 -22.69 -24.13
N LEU A 197 14.58 -23.40 -23.93
CA LEU A 197 14.61 -24.59 -23.08
C LEU A 197 14.31 -24.23 -21.62
N LEU A 198 14.91 -23.14 -21.12
CA LEU A 198 14.66 -22.62 -19.79
C LEU A 198 13.20 -22.20 -19.61
N GLY A 199 12.59 -21.56 -20.61
CA GLY A 199 11.16 -21.22 -20.62
C GLY A 199 10.24 -22.43 -20.56
N LYS A 200 10.60 -23.52 -21.25
CA LYS A 200 9.86 -24.79 -21.14
C LYS A 200 10.03 -25.41 -19.74
N GLU A 201 11.24 -25.51 -19.24
CA GLU A 201 11.52 -26.03 -17.89
C GLU A 201 10.80 -25.20 -16.80
N PHE A 202 10.69 -23.89 -16.99
CA PHE A 202 9.90 -23.00 -16.12
C PHE A 202 8.39 -23.29 -16.24
N HIS A 203 7.86 -23.50 -17.46
CA HIS A 203 6.47 -23.90 -17.65
C HIS A 203 6.14 -25.17 -16.88
N GLU A 204 6.93 -26.25 -17.02
CA GLU A 204 6.67 -27.52 -16.34
C GLU A 204 6.68 -27.33 -14.81
N ASN A 205 7.63 -26.56 -14.26
CA ASN A 205 7.72 -26.28 -12.83
C ASN A 205 6.52 -25.45 -12.30
N ILE A 206 6.04 -24.45 -13.05
CA ILE A 206 4.83 -23.72 -12.69
C ILE A 206 3.59 -24.63 -12.82
N ARG A 207 3.47 -25.35 -13.93
CA ARG A 207 2.33 -26.22 -14.23
C ARG A 207 2.17 -27.37 -13.24
N LYS A 208 3.27 -27.94 -12.74
CA LYS A 208 3.32 -28.99 -11.72
C LYS A 208 2.78 -28.52 -10.36
N GLY A 209 3.14 -27.28 -9.96
CA GLY A 209 2.66 -26.69 -8.70
C GLY A 209 1.24 -26.12 -8.77
N LEU A 210 0.74 -25.72 -9.95
CA LEU A 210 -0.60 -25.15 -10.09
C LEU A 210 -1.71 -26.18 -9.84
N ARG A 211 -2.49 -25.94 -8.79
CA ARG A 211 -3.79 -26.54 -8.52
C ARG A 211 -4.88 -25.58 -8.96
N ILE A 212 -5.85 -26.09 -9.72
CA ILE A 212 -6.99 -25.35 -10.28
C ILE A 212 -8.25 -26.07 -9.80
N PHE A 213 -9.23 -25.31 -9.31
CA PHE A 213 -10.54 -25.76 -8.83
C PHE A 213 -11.67 -25.28 -9.76
#